data_AF-A0A356X4P6-F1
#
_entry.id   AF-A0A356X4P6-F1
#
_cell.length_a   1.000
_cell.length_b   1.000
_cell.length_c   1.000
_cell.angle_alpha   90.00
_cell.angle_beta   90.00
_cell.angle_gamma   90.00
#
_symmetry.space_group_name_H-M   'P 1'
#
loop_
_entity.id
_entity.type
_entity.pdbx_description
1 polymer ?
#
loop_
_entity_poly.entity_id
_entity_poly.type
_entity_poly.pdbx_seq_one_letter_code
_entity_poly.pdbx_strand_id
1 'polypeptide(L)'
;MKEGQKQLHHWKFDLTISPEALWPYISDTNRLFRKLSATPITQSSVSRDIPKGFLELSHEKLKSYVTWTEEPFLWEKPFRWSVKRHHKVGALKDISIYVESIPSETGTFLSIRVNILPSSRAFSYLIKLYTEYFIKRRLTNYLAEVEESVDQEIKPYELTKKPQLVRGADRKISRLKKDLIDLSKRKRIVNRLIDLIKYAEDDDLERIHPYALAEYWGEKKFSVLNVFLHAAKLDLLDFGWDVCCPKCKSPKHHFRKMMEARVHLFCEDCETDYKMDFNRNMHMVFKPHPLIRKISDKKYSLGGPDSKAHRVLQQYIGVGEDRFPQLELEEGTYLFRTHNHEGHLILHVREDGDDNISISIQDQEIQYQEITISTTPNLIIRNHSSQKNVCFIDKMNWKSEAIYASEVSSSPDFKTLFAKETLKDTSKVNASEVTMLFTDLMNSTELYVQEGDESAIGRVMGHFKIIEQIVAEERGGIVKTIGDSVMAVFWEPVSALKAVQRIQQIFT
;
A
#
# COMPACT_ATOMS: atom_id res chain seq x y z
N MET A 1 -34.28 22.42 -19.95
CA MET A 1 -33.06 23.14 -20.35
C MET A 1 -32.33 22.31 -21.39
N LYS A 2 -31.90 22.87 -22.53
CA LYS A 2 -31.16 22.12 -23.55
C LYS A 2 -29.78 21.70 -22.99
N GLU A 3 -29.40 20.45 -23.21
CA GLU A 3 -28.11 19.90 -22.78
C GLU A 3 -26.94 20.71 -23.35
N GLY A 4 -25.83 20.75 -22.62
CA GLY A 4 -24.58 21.34 -23.08
C GLY A 4 -23.96 20.52 -24.21
N GLN A 5 -23.09 21.14 -25.02
CA GLN A 5 -22.36 20.42 -26.06
C GLN A 5 -21.29 19.52 -25.41
N LYS A 6 -21.17 18.27 -25.87
CA LYS A 6 -20.11 17.34 -25.45
C LYS A 6 -18.74 17.97 -25.71
N GLN A 7 -17.88 17.95 -24.70
CA GLN A 7 -16.53 18.50 -24.75
C GLN A 7 -15.53 17.35 -24.70
N LEU A 8 -14.58 17.36 -25.63
CA LEU A 8 -13.46 16.43 -25.67
C LEU A 8 -12.18 17.23 -25.48
N HIS A 9 -11.46 16.95 -24.41
CA HIS A 9 -10.15 17.50 -24.13
C HIS A 9 -9.12 16.39 -24.28
N HIS A 10 -8.07 16.64 -25.07
CA HIS A 10 -6.95 15.71 -25.25
C HIS A 10 -5.66 16.46 -24.96
N TRP A 11 -4.97 16.04 -23.91
CA TRP A 11 -3.65 16.55 -23.56
C TRP A 11 -2.61 15.46 -23.76
N LYS A 12 -1.46 15.87 -24.27
CA LYS A 12 -0.33 15.02 -24.63
C LYS A 12 0.92 15.62 -23.98
N PHE A 13 1.72 14.77 -23.35
CA PHE A 13 2.95 15.15 -22.67
C PHE A 13 4.02 14.14 -23.05
N ASP A 14 5.18 14.64 -23.46
CA ASP A 14 6.39 13.85 -23.66
C ASP A 14 7.20 13.93 -22.37
N LEU A 15 7.45 12.78 -21.75
CA LEU A 15 8.17 12.67 -20.48
C LEU A 15 9.42 11.80 -20.66
N THR A 16 10.50 12.11 -19.94
CA THR A 16 11.78 11.37 -19.99
C THR A 16 11.79 10.09 -19.17
N ILE A 17 10.79 9.90 -18.31
CA ILE A 17 10.71 8.79 -17.36
C ILE A 17 9.91 7.61 -17.92
N SER A 18 10.18 6.39 -17.44
CA SER A 18 9.47 5.18 -17.90
C SER A 18 8.03 5.10 -17.34
N PRO A 19 7.14 4.30 -17.97
CA PRO A 19 5.77 4.12 -17.48
C PRO A 19 5.72 3.59 -16.05
N GLU A 20 6.63 2.68 -15.68
CA GLU A 20 6.74 2.07 -14.35
C GLU A 20 7.11 3.14 -13.30
N ALA A 21 8.06 4.02 -13.62
CA ALA A 21 8.47 5.11 -12.74
C ALA A 21 7.40 6.21 -12.61
N LEU A 22 6.64 6.46 -13.68
CA LEU A 22 5.53 7.42 -13.70
C LEU A 22 4.28 6.90 -12.95
N TRP A 23 4.02 5.59 -13.02
CA TRP A 23 2.78 4.97 -12.55
C TRP A 23 2.37 5.35 -11.12
N PRO A 24 3.25 5.32 -10.09
CA PRO A 24 2.87 5.68 -8.72
C PRO A 24 2.27 7.09 -8.59
N TYR A 25 2.66 8.02 -9.47
CA TYR A 25 2.22 9.42 -9.41
C TYR A 25 0.91 9.67 -10.15
N ILE A 26 0.69 8.98 -11.29
CA ILE A 26 -0.55 9.13 -12.06
C ILE A 26 -1.67 8.20 -11.57
N SER A 27 -1.33 7.10 -10.89
CA SER A 27 -2.29 6.11 -10.37
C SER A 27 -2.79 6.42 -8.95
N ASP A 28 -2.06 7.25 -8.19
CA ASP A 28 -2.54 7.89 -6.96
C ASP A 28 -3.56 8.99 -7.33
N THR A 29 -4.75 8.53 -7.71
CA THR A 29 -5.86 9.40 -8.11
C THR A 29 -6.32 10.32 -6.98
N ASN A 30 -6.06 9.98 -5.71
CA ASN A 30 -6.37 10.85 -4.58
C ASN A 30 -5.47 12.10 -4.61
N ARG A 31 -4.16 11.90 -4.70
CA ARG A 31 -3.17 12.97 -4.83
C ARG A 31 -3.33 13.74 -6.13
N LEU A 32 -3.48 13.04 -7.26
CA LEU A 32 -3.65 13.66 -8.57
C LEU A 32 -4.86 14.60 -8.58
N PHE A 33 -6.04 14.13 -8.16
CA PHE A 33 -7.23 14.98 -8.12
C PHE A 33 -7.09 16.13 -7.10
N ARG A 34 -6.41 15.93 -5.97
CA ARG A 34 -6.08 17.01 -5.03
C ARG A 34 -5.19 18.08 -5.67
N LYS A 35 -4.12 17.70 -6.38
CA LYS A 35 -3.21 18.61 -7.10
C LYS A 35 -3.92 19.40 -8.20
N LEU A 36 -4.87 18.76 -8.88
CA LEU A 36 -5.76 19.41 -9.86
C LEU A 36 -6.85 20.29 -9.20
N SER A 37 -6.91 20.30 -7.86
CA SER A 37 -7.89 21.00 -7.01
C SER A 37 -9.34 20.57 -7.22
N ALA A 38 -9.53 19.27 -7.38
CA ALA A 38 -10.84 18.66 -7.22
C ALA A 38 -11.42 18.97 -5.83
N THR A 39 -12.73 18.77 -5.69
CA THR A 39 -13.41 18.88 -4.41
C THR A 39 -13.25 17.58 -3.62
N PRO A 40 -13.06 17.66 -2.29
CA PRO A 40 -13.10 16.47 -1.44
C PRO A 40 -14.45 15.77 -1.57
N ILE A 41 -14.44 14.46 -1.50
CA ILE A 41 -15.59 13.59 -1.73
C ILE A 41 -15.91 12.79 -0.46
N THR A 42 -17.16 12.39 -0.35
CA THR A 42 -17.69 11.49 0.68
C THR A 42 -18.49 10.39 0.00
N GLN A 43 -18.31 9.15 0.46
CA GLN A 43 -19.15 8.04 0.03
C GLN A 43 -20.53 8.19 0.67
N SER A 44 -21.58 8.14 -0.15
CA SER A 44 -22.96 8.20 0.29
C SER A 44 -23.64 6.86 0.05
N SER A 45 -24.28 6.29 1.08
CA SER A 45 -25.01 5.03 1.02
C SER A 45 -26.52 5.26 0.93
N VAL A 46 -26.95 6.24 0.12
CA VAL A 46 -28.36 6.65 0.06
C VAL A 46 -29.19 5.73 -0.84
N SER A 47 -28.61 5.18 -1.90
CA SER A 47 -29.29 4.27 -2.84
C SER A 47 -29.03 2.80 -2.51
N ARG A 48 -30.09 1.99 -2.39
CA ARG A 48 -30.02 0.53 -2.18
C ARG A 48 -29.69 -0.25 -3.47
N ASP A 49 -29.88 0.35 -4.64
CA ASP A 49 -29.79 -0.33 -5.95
C ASP A 49 -28.51 0.04 -6.75
N ILE A 50 -27.35 0.06 -6.11
CA ILE A 50 -26.08 0.32 -6.81
C ILE A 50 -25.50 -1.03 -7.28
N PRO A 51 -25.18 -1.21 -8.58
CA PRO A 51 -24.54 -2.44 -9.05
C PRO A 51 -23.21 -2.70 -8.33
N LYS A 52 -22.87 -3.97 -8.08
CA LYS A 52 -21.61 -4.35 -7.42
C LYS A 52 -20.40 -3.72 -8.12
N GLY A 53 -19.52 -3.11 -7.33
CA GLY A 53 -18.30 -2.43 -7.80
C GLY A 53 -18.48 -0.95 -8.16
N PHE A 54 -19.71 -0.45 -8.24
CA PHE A 54 -19.97 0.99 -8.44
C PHE A 54 -19.96 1.70 -7.09
N LEU A 55 -19.59 2.99 -7.09
CA LEU A 55 -19.59 3.83 -5.90
C LEU A 55 -20.57 5.00 -6.08
N GLU A 56 -21.39 5.28 -5.07
CA GLU A 56 -22.16 6.53 -5.02
C GLU A 56 -21.43 7.54 -4.15
N LEU A 57 -21.07 8.65 -4.77
CA LEU A 57 -20.21 9.66 -4.20
C LEU A 57 -20.93 11.01 -4.18
N SER A 58 -20.58 11.82 -3.20
CA SER A 58 -21.07 13.18 -3.07
C SER A 58 -19.96 14.12 -2.65
N HIS A 59 -20.16 15.40 -2.92
CA HIS A 59 -19.42 16.45 -2.24
C HIS A 59 -20.34 17.61 -1.92
N GLU A 60 -20.08 18.23 -0.77
CA GLU A 60 -20.74 19.46 -0.36
C GLU A 60 -19.71 20.59 -0.34
N LYS A 61 -19.90 21.59 -1.20
CA LYS A 61 -19.06 22.79 -1.21
C LYS A 61 -19.92 24.01 -1.46
N LEU A 62 -19.78 25.03 -0.60
CA LEU A 62 -20.43 26.34 -0.74
C LEU A 62 -21.96 26.25 -0.98
N LYS A 63 -22.66 25.39 -0.22
CA LYS A 63 -24.11 25.09 -0.36
C LYS A 63 -24.53 24.44 -1.68
N SER A 64 -23.58 23.99 -2.51
CA SER A 64 -23.87 23.12 -3.65
C SER A 64 -23.62 21.67 -3.24
N TYR A 65 -24.64 20.83 -3.42
CA TYR A 65 -24.58 19.39 -3.23
C TYR A 65 -24.54 18.74 -4.60
N VAL A 66 -23.46 18.01 -4.88
CA VAL A 66 -23.26 17.29 -6.13
C VAL A 66 -23.18 15.82 -5.79
N THR A 67 -23.91 14.98 -6.52
CA THR A 67 -23.86 13.52 -6.36
C THR A 67 -23.76 12.84 -7.72
N TRP A 68 -22.98 11.76 -7.75
CA TRP A 68 -22.75 10.96 -8.95
C TRP A 68 -22.53 9.50 -8.57
N THR A 69 -22.82 8.64 -9.54
CA THR A 69 -22.40 7.26 -9.52
C THR A 69 -21.09 7.14 -10.30
N GLU A 70 -20.10 6.49 -9.73
CA GLU A 70 -18.80 6.19 -10.33
C GLU A 70 -18.78 4.72 -10.79
N GLU A 71 -18.47 4.50 -12.07
CA GLU A 71 -18.20 3.16 -12.60
C GLU A 71 -16.90 2.61 -11.97
N PRO A 72 -16.75 1.28 -11.84
CA PRO A 72 -15.49 0.67 -11.43
C PRO A 72 -14.34 1.23 -12.28
N PHE A 73 -13.26 1.66 -11.62
CA PHE A 73 -12.04 2.04 -12.33
C PHE A 73 -11.56 0.86 -13.20
N LEU A 74 -11.09 1.16 -14.39
CA LEU A 74 -10.41 0.20 -15.25
C LEU A 74 -8.94 0.53 -15.20
N TRP A 75 -8.07 -0.46 -15.05
CA TRP A 75 -6.64 -0.23 -15.16
C TRP A 75 -5.85 -1.46 -15.53
N GLU A 76 -4.74 -1.18 -16.20
CA GLU A 76 -3.69 -2.09 -16.64
C GLU A 76 -2.38 -1.45 -16.18
N LYS A 77 -1.81 -1.94 -15.07
CA LYS A 77 -0.54 -1.42 -14.56
C LYS A 77 0.60 -1.87 -15.49
N PRO A 78 1.56 -1.01 -15.85
CA PRO A 78 1.68 0.44 -15.57
C PRO A 78 1.14 1.35 -16.70
N PHE A 79 0.39 0.81 -17.65
CA PHE A 79 0.06 1.48 -18.90
C PHE A 79 -1.11 2.45 -18.82
N ARG A 80 -2.22 2.09 -18.18
CA ARG A 80 -3.42 2.95 -18.26
C ARG A 80 -4.41 2.75 -17.14
N TRP A 81 -5.19 3.81 -16.90
CA TRP A 81 -6.40 3.72 -16.10
C TRP A 81 -7.50 4.64 -16.65
N SER A 82 -8.75 4.30 -16.35
CA SER A 82 -9.89 5.14 -16.68
C SER A 82 -11.01 5.03 -15.67
N VAL A 83 -11.85 6.06 -15.62
CA VAL A 83 -13.04 6.11 -14.78
C VAL A 83 -14.14 6.90 -15.49
N LYS A 84 -15.38 6.48 -15.30
CA LYS A 84 -16.57 7.22 -15.73
C LYS A 84 -17.45 7.56 -14.54
N ARG A 85 -18.00 8.76 -14.55
CA ARG A 85 -18.89 9.28 -13.51
C ARG A 85 -20.16 9.82 -14.15
N HIS A 86 -21.29 9.38 -13.62
CA HIS A 86 -22.64 9.76 -14.02
C HIS A 86 -23.25 10.62 -12.93
N HIS A 87 -23.31 11.92 -13.16
CA HIS A 87 -23.82 12.90 -12.20
C HIS A 87 -25.34 12.93 -12.20
N LYS A 88 -25.94 12.71 -11.03
CA LYS A 88 -27.39 12.83 -10.82
C LYS A 88 -27.77 14.28 -10.52
N VAL A 89 -26.92 14.99 -9.77
CA VAL A 89 -27.09 16.41 -9.41
C VAL A 89 -25.77 17.14 -9.63
N GLY A 90 -25.80 18.27 -10.32
CA GLY A 90 -24.64 19.15 -10.54
C GLY A 90 -24.60 19.81 -11.91
N ALA A 91 -23.49 20.53 -12.19
CA ALA A 91 -23.25 21.21 -13.46
C ALA A 91 -22.78 20.27 -14.59
N LEU A 92 -22.42 19.03 -14.23
CA LEU A 92 -22.03 17.96 -15.14
C LEU A 92 -23.13 16.90 -15.18
N LYS A 93 -23.30 16.26 -16.34
CA LYS A 93 -24.12 15.07 -16.53
C LYS A 93 -23.23 13.83 -16.55
N ASP A 94 -22.19 13.86 -17.39
CA ASP A 94 -21.19 12.78 -17.45
C ASP A 94 -19.77 13.36 -17.50
N ILE A 95 -18.83 12.66 -16.87
CA ILE A 95 -17.39 12.89 -17.05
C ILE A 95 -16.68 11.54 -17.15
N SER A 96 -15.77 11.43 -18.12
CA SER A 96 -14.90 10.26 -18.26
C SER A 96 -13.46 10.71 -18.41
N ILE A 97 -12.57 10.12 -17.63
CA ILE A 97 -11.13 10.38 -17.64
C ILE A 97 -10.43 9.11 -18.11
N TYR A 98 -9.55 9.25 -19.10
CA TYR A 98 -8.69 8.19 -19.58
C TYR A 98 -7.25 8.69 -19.53
N VAL A 99 -6.38 7.92 -18.89
CA VAL A 99 -4.95 8.18 -18.77
C VAL A 99 -4.22 6.98 -19.35
N GLU A 100 -3.30 7.23 -20.27
CA GLU A 100 -2.57 6.20 -21.00
C GLU A 100 -1.11 6.63 -21.17
N SER A 101 -0.21 5.78 -20.68
CA SER A 101 1.24 5.87 -20.77
C SER A 101 1.70 4.93 -21.88
N ILE A 102 2.30 5.50 -22.92
CA ILE A 102 2.82 4.74 -24.07
C ILE A 102 4.35 4.80 -23.98
N PRO A 103 5.06 3.66 -23.87
CA PRO A 103 6.51 3.65 -23.92
C PRO A 103 7.03 4.30 -25.22
N SER A 104 8.07 5.14 -25.12
CA SER A 104 8.76 5.76 -26.26
C SER A 104 10.28 5.58 -26.13
N GLU A 105 11.03 5.86 -27.20
CA GLU A 105 12.51 5.76 -27.18
C GLU A 105 13.16 6.64 -26.11
N THR A 106 12.50 7.75 -25.74
CA THR A 106 13.02 8.74 -24.79
C THR A 106 12.37 8.67 -23.42
N GLY A 107 11.42 7.76 -23.17
CA GLY A 107 10.69 7.67 -21.90
C GLY A 107 9.21 7.27 -22.11
N THR A 108 8.30 8.19 -21.82
CA THR A 108 6.85 7.95 -21.88
C THR A 108 6.11 9.06 -22.63
N PHE A 109 5.26 8.67 -23.58
CA PHE A 109 4.22 9.53 -24.13
C PHE A 109 2.93 9.38 -23.32
N LEU A 110 2.61 10.40 -22.50
CA LEU A 110 1.42 10.42 -21.66
C LEU A 110 0.26 11.10 -22.38
N SER A 111 -0.81 10.34 -22.61
CA SER A 111 -2.05 10.76 -23.25
C SER A 111 -3.18 10.81 -22.23
N ILE A 112 -3.73 12.01 -21.99
CA ILE A 112 -4.85 12.22 -21.07
C ILE A 112 -6.05 12.74 -21.85
N ARG A 113 -7.14 11.96 -21.84
CA ARG A 113 -8.41 12.30 -22.49
C ARG A 113 -9.49 12.52 -21.44
N VAL A 114 -10.12 13.69 -21.48
CA VAL A 114 -11.23 14.04 -20.59
C VAL A 114 -12.45 14.36 -21.44
N ASN A 115 -13.49 13.53 -21.36
CA ASN A 115 -14.78 13.85 -21.95
C ASN A 115 -15.71 14.41 -20.88
N ILE A 116 -16.36 15.53 -21.18
CA ILE A 116 -17.29 16.18 -20.27
C ILE A 116 -18.60 16.43 -21.03
N LEU A 117 -19.72 16.04 -20.42
CA LEU A 117 -21.06 16.40 -20.86
C LEU A 117 -21.69 17.35 -19.82
N PRO A 118 -21.78 18.65 -20.08
CA PRO A 118 -22.38 19.61 -19.14
C PRO A 118 -23.91 19.46 -19.06
N SER A 119 -24.46 19.66 -17.86
CA SER A 119 -25.92 19.63 -17.62
C SER A 119 -26.66 20.77 -18.31
N SER A 120 -25.99 21.89 -18.59
CA SER A 120 -26.59 23.04 -19.26
C SER A 120 -25.62 23.76 -20.17
N ARG A 121 -26.15 24.44 -21.19
CA ARG A 121 -25.36 25.32 -22.07
C ARG A 121 -24.70 26.49 -21.34
N ALA A 122 -25.31 26.99 -20.27
CA ALA A 122 -24.81 28.15 -19.53
C ALA A 122 -23.45 27.86 -18.88
N PHE A 123 -23.25 26.66 -18.33
CA PHE A 123 -21.97 26.27 -17.70
C PHE A 123 -20.95 25.76 -18.71
N SER A 124 -21.37 25.41 -19.93
CA SER A 124 -20.51 24.77 -20.94
C SER A 124 -19.24 25.57 -21.24
N TYR A 125 -19.34 26.88 -21.48
CA TYR A 125 -18.16 27.71 -21.79
C TYR A 125 -17.20 27.83 -20.60
N LEU A 126 -17.72 28.02 -19.38
CA LEU A 126 -16.92 28.11 -18.15
C LEU A 126 -16.18 26.80 -17.85
N ILE A 127 -16.86 25.65 -18.00
CA ILE A 127 -16.26 24.32 -17.83
C ILE A 127 -15.13 24.10 -18.83
N LYS A 128 -15.35 24.50 -20.09
CA LYS A 128 -14.35 24.37 -21.15
C LYS A 128 -13.09 25.18 -20.83
N LEU A 129 -13.25 26.45 -20.46
CA LEU A 129 -12.13 27.33 -20.09
C LEU A 129 -11.39 26.81 -18.84
N TYR A 130 -12.14 26.39 -17.82
CA TYR A 130 -11.55 25.86 -16.59
C TYR A 130 -10.71 24.61 -16.87
N THR A 131 -11.27 23.69 -17.65
CA THR A 131 -10.61 22.43 -18.01
C THR A 131 -9.36 22.68 -18.87
N GLU A 132 -9.48 23.44 -19.96
CA GLU A 132 -8.37 23.62 -20.91
C GLU A 132 -7.23 24.48 -20.37
N TYR A 133 -7.52 25.47 -19.51
CA TYR A 133 -6.50 26.38 -19.01
C TYR A 133 -5.99 26.01 -17.61
N PHE A 134 -6.89 25.88 -16.62
CA PHE A 134 -6.48 25.71 -15.23
C PHE A 134 -6.07 24.28 -14.91
N ILE A 135 -6.84 23.28 -15.33
CA ILE A 135 -6.53 21.87 -15.06
C ILE A 135 -5.26 21.49 -15.83
N LYS A 136 -5.19 21.78 -17.13
CA LYS A 136 -4.02 21.50 -17.96
C LYS A 136 -2.74 22.11 -17.38
N ARG A 137 -2.76 23.40 -17.00
CA ARG A 137 -1.58 24.07 -16.40
C ARG A 137 -1.13 23.41 -15.10
N ARG A 138 -2.07 23.03 -14.22
CA ARG A 138 -1.73 22.34 -12.96
C ARG A 138 -1.16 20.95 -13.22
N LEU A 139 -1.71 20.24 -14.18
CA LEU A 139 -1.22 18.95 -14.61
C LEU A 139 0.21 19.06 -15.16
N THR A 140 0.48 20.03 -16.03
CA THR A 140 1.84 20.31 -16.54
C THR A 140 2.82 20.56 -15.40
N ASN A 141 2.48 21.43 -14.44
CA ASN A 141 3.36 21.72 -13.31
C ASN A 141 3.59 20.50 -12.41
N TYR A 142 2.56 19.67 -12.22
CA TYR A 142 2.67 18.45 -11.42
C TYR A 142 3.56 17.41 -12.11
N LEU A 143 3.39 17.22 -13.43
CA LEU A 143 4.22 16.30 -14.21
C LEU A 143 5.69 16.74 -14.24
N ALA A 144 5.96 18.04 -14.36
CA ALA A 144 7.33 18.57 -14.28
C ALA A 144 7.97 18.32 -12.90
N GLU A 145 7.21 18.51 -11.80
CA GLU A 145 7.66 18.18 -10.44
C GLU A 145 7.95 16.68 -10.29
N VAL A 146 7.13 15.82 -10.91
CA VAL A 146 7.33 14.36 -10.89
C VAL A 146 8.57 13.96 -11.68
N GLU A 147 8.71 14.43 -12.91
CA GLU A 147 9.85 14.15 -13.78
C GLU A 147 11.18 14.56 -13.11
N GLU A 148 11.26 15.80 -12.61
CA GLU A 148 12.44 16.28 -11.89
C GLU A 148 12.74 15.43 -10.64
N SER A 149 11.70 14.94 -9.94
CA SER A 149 11.89 14.13 -8.74
C SER A 149 12.42 12.75 -9.07
N VAL A 150 11.92 12.13 -10.14
CA VAL A 150 12.35 10.80 -10.59
C VAL A 150 13.77 10.86 -11.15
N ASP A 151 14.10 11.88 -11.94
CA ASP A 151 15.45 12.09 -12.49
C ASP A 151 16.52 12.26 -11.40
N GLN A 152 16.15 12.85 -10.27
CA GLN A 152 17.04 13.03 -9.12
C GLN A 152 16.98 11.87 -8.11
N GLU A 153 16.20 10.82 -8.39
CA GLU A 153 15.94 9.68 -7.49
C GLU A 153 15.42 10.11 -6.09
N ILE A 154 14.63 11.18 -6.06
CA ILE A 154 14.02 11.71 -4.83
C ILE A 154 12.49 11.71 -4.87
N LYS A 155 11.86 11.96 -3.72
CA LYS A 155 10.41 12.17 -3.66
C LYS A 155 10.07 13.63 -3.95
N PRO A 156 8.87 13.94 -4.51
CA PRO A 156 8.43 15.30 -4.80
C PRO A 156 8.55 16.28 -3.63
N TYR A 157 8.33 15.81 -2.40
CA TYR A 157 8.43 16.65 -1.21
C TYR A 157 9.87 17.09 -0.88
N GLU A 158 10.88 16.39 -1.39
CA GLU A 158 12.29 16.71 -1.16
C GLU A 158 12.77 17.83 -2.10
N LEU A 159 12.15 17.96 -3.29
CA LEU A 159 12.32 19.11 -4.19
C LEU A 159 11.73 20.37 -3.55
N THR A 160 10.43 20.32 -3.24
CA THR A 160 9.69 21.49 -2.76
C THR A 160 9.56 21.46 -1.23
N LYS A 161 10.58 21.92 -0.52
CA LYS A 161 10.59 21.98 0.97
C LYS A 161 9.66 23.07 1.53
N LYS A 162 8.35 22.85 1.46
CA LYS A 162 7.31 23.71 2.07
C LYS A 162 6.84 23.09 3.39
N PRO A 163 7.26 23.61 4.56
CA PRO A 163 6.92 23.00 5.84
C PRO A 163 5.43 23.13 6.16
N GLN A 164 4.80 22.02 6.54
CA GLN A 164 3.37 21.96 6.90
C GLN A 164 3.20 21.62 8.38
N LEU A 165 3.66 22.51 9.25
CA LEU A 165 3.67 22.30 10.70
C LEU A 165 2.64 23.17 11.43
N VAL A 166 2.16 22.70 12.58
CA VAL A 166 1.41 23.57 13.51
C VAL A 166 2.34 24.59 14.16
N ARG A 167 1.79 25.75 14.55
CA ARG A 167 2.57 26.85 15.15
C ARG A 167 3.35 26.35 16.38
N GLY A 168 4.65 26.60 16.42
CA GLY A 168 5.54 26.21 17.52
C GLY A 168 6.10 24.79 17.43
N ALA A 169 5.65 23.96 16.49
CA ALA A 169 6.15 22.60 16.34
C ALA A 169 7.64 22.53 15.97
N ASP A 170 8.20 23.50 15.23
CA ASP A 170 9.62 23.50 14.88
C ASP A 170 10.54 23.46 16.12
N ARG A 171 10.19 24.19 17.18
CA ARG A 171 10.97 24.18 18.43
C ARG A 171 10.85 22.83 19.12
N LYS A 172 9.64 22.25 19.16
CA LYS A 172 9.39 20.93 19.75
C LYS A 172 10.15 19.85 18.98
N ILE A 173 10.06 19.84 17.64
CA ILE A 173 10.80 18.93 16.76
C ILE A 173 12.31 19.05 16.99
N SER A 174 12.85 20.27 17.08
CA SER A 174 14.29 20.48 17.28
C SER A 174 14.79 19.90 18.61
N ARG A 175 13.98 19.97 19.67
CA ARG A 175 14.29 19.33 20.96
C ARG A 175 14.20 17.80 20.83
N LEU A 176 13.06 17.29 20.38
CA LEU A 176 12.82 15.84 20.23
C LEU A 176 13.83 15.17 19.31
N LYS A 177 14.31 15.88 18.28
CA LYS A 177 15.36 15.41 17.38
C LYS A 177 16.65 15.08 18.13
N LYS A 178 17.07 15.90 19.10
CA LYS A 178 18.28 15.65 19.89
C LYS A 178 18.11 14.40 20.75
N ASP A 179 16.99 14.32 21.46
CA ASP A 179 16.64 13.18 22.32
C ASP A 179 16.58 11.88 21.50
N LEU A 180 15.96 11.93 20.32
CA LEU A 180 15.84 10.78 19.42
C LEU A 180 17.19 10.32 18.85
N ILE A 181 18.11 11.25 18.53
CA ILE A 181 19.47 10.91 18.11
C ILE A 181 20.22 10.24 19.26
N ASP A 182 20.04 10.73 20.49
CA ASP A 182 20.73 10.16 21.65
C ASP A 182 20.22 8.76 22.00
N LEU A 183 18.91 8.51 21.93
CA LEU A 183 18.32 7.20 22.21
C LEU A 183 18.62 6.17 21.10
N SER A 184 18.41 6.53 19.84
CA SER A 184 18.54 5.60 18.72
C SER A 184 19.97 5.43 18.20
N LYS A 185 20.86 6.41 18.50
CA LYS A 185 22.21 6.54 17.93
C LYS A 185 22.24 6.57 16.39
N ARG A 186 21.13 6.92 15.72
CA ARG A 186 20.94 6.83 14.26
C ARG A 186 20.66 8.18 13.62
N LYS A 187 21.66 9.07 13.62
CA LYS A 187 21.52 10.47 13.14
C LYS A 187 20.95 10.61 11.73
N ARG A 188 21.38 9.77 10.77
CA ARG A 188 20.94 9.82 9.37
C ARG A 188 19.45 9.53 9.22
N ILE A 189 18.98 8.42 9.79
CA ILE A 189 17.57 8.01 9.77
C ILE A 189 16.69 9.04 10.49
N VAL A 190 17.16 9.57 11.63
CA VAL A 190 16.43 10.63 12.35
C VAL A 190 16.26 11.88 11.49
N ASN A 191 17.30 12.32 10.77
CA ASN A 191 17.19 13.46 9.87
C ASN A 191 16.15 13.23 8.76
N ARG A 192 16.16 12.04 8.13
CA ARG A 192 15.20 11.67 7.09
C ARG A 192 13.77 11.64 7.62
N LEU A 193 13.55 11.09 8.82
CA LEU A 193 12.25 11.11 9.49
C LEU A 193 11.76 12.54 9.75
N ILE A 194 12.63 13.43 10.23
CA ILE A 194 12.25 14.83 10.44
C ILE A 194 11.87 15.49 9.10
N ASP A 195 12.65 15.30 8.05
CA ASP A 195 12.36 15.88 6.74
C ASP A 195 11.03 15.34 6.18
N LEU A 196 10.76 14.04 6.32
CA LEU A 196 9.48 13.42 5.97
C LEU A 196 8.32 14.11 6.71
N ILE A 197 8.37 14.21 8.05
CA ILE A 197 7.31 14.84 8.85
C ILE A 197 7.08 16.30 8.45
N LYS A 198 8.15 17.04 8.16
CA LYS A 198 8.09 18.48 7.86
C LYS A 198 7.55 18.76 6.46
N TYR A 199 7.98 18.00 5.47
CA TYR A 199 7.84 18.38 4.07
C TYR A 199 6.95 17.45 3.25
N ALA A 200 6.82 16.17 3.63
CA ALA A 200 6.00 15.21 2.88
C ALA A 200 4.54 15.66 2.78
N GLU A 201 3.82 15.17 1.79
CA GLU A 201 2.40 15.50 1.64
C GLU A 201 1.56 14.72 2.65
N ASP A 202 0.35 15.19 2.93
CA ASP A 202 -0.54 14.52 3.90
C ASP A 202 -0.85 13.06 3.49
N ASP A 203 -0.97 12.79 2.18
CA ASP A 203 -1.16 11.45 1.63
C ASP A 203 0.01 10.49 1.99
N ASP A 204 1.24 11.00 2.02
CA ASP A 204 2.44 10.21 2.36
C ASP A 204 2.57 9.94 3.87
N LEU A 205 1.82 10.67 4.71
CA LEU A 205 1.92 10.62 6.16
C LEU A 205 0.71 9.97 6.84
N GLU A 206 -0.37 9.70 6.10
CA GLU A 206 -1.59 9.10 6.63
C GLU A 206 -1.34 7.69 7.20
N ARG A 207 -0.55 6.89 6.48
CA ARG A 207 -0.17 5.51 6.85
C ARG A 207 1.29 5.27 6.49
N ILE A 208 2.19 5.62 7.41
CA ILE A 208 3.62 5.43 7.20
C ILE A 208 3.99 3.98 7.49
N HIS A 209 4.57 3.32 6.48
CA HIS A 209 5.18 1.99 6.59
C HIS A 209 6.71 2.13 6.66
N PRO A 210 7.34 1.92 7.83
CA PRO A 210 8.78 2.16 8.01
C PRO A 210 9.68 1.35 7.08
N TYR A 211 9.29 0.13 6.69
CA TYR A 211 10.11 -0.70 5.80
C TYR A 211 10.11 -0.23 4.35
N ALA A 212 9.04 0.41 3.89
CA ALA A 212 9.02 1.08 2.58
C ALA A 212 10.02 2.23 2.54
N LEU A 213 10.11 2.98 3.66
CA LEU A 213 11.08 4.06 3.81
C LEU A 213 12.50 3.54 3.99
N ALA A 214 12.69 2.37 4.61
CA ALA A 214 13.99 1.75 4.76
C ALA A 214 14.61 1.40 3.39
N GLU A 215 13.81 0.81 2.50
CA GLU A 215 14.21 0.54 1.12
C GLU A 215 14.56 1.83 0.38
N TYR A 216 13.68 2.83 0.44
CA TYR A 216 13.92 4.13 -0.19
C TYR A 216 15.14 4.88 0.36
N TRP A 217 15.41 4.83 1.66
CA TRP A 217 16.54 5.52 2.28
C TRP A 217 17.87 4.75 2.16
N GLY A 218 17.83 3.51 1.67
CA GLY A 218 18.96 2.59 1.65
C GLY A 218 19.43 2.21 3.06
N GLU A 219 18.49 2.05 4.00
CA GLU A 219 18.74 1.78 5.41
C GLU A 219 18.21 0.41 5.81
N LYS A 220 18.79 -0.20 6.86
CA LYS A 220 18.31 -1.50 7.35
C LYS A 220 16.88 -1.38 7.92
N LYS A 221 15.98 -2.29 7.55
CA LYS A 221 14.57 -2.34 8.03
C LYS A 221 14.43 -2.20 9.55
N PHE A 222 15.11 -3.06 10.31
CA PHE A 222 15.12 -3.02 11.78
C PHE A 222 15.61 -1.67 12.34
N SER A 223 16.59 -1.06 11.67
CA SER A 223 17.16 0.23 12.08
C SER A 223 16.17 1.37 11.95
N VAL A 224 15.38 1.36 10.89
CA VAL A 224 14.31 2.34 10.67
C VAL A 224 13.17 2.11 11.66
N LEU A 225 12.74 0.86 11.87
CA LEU A 225 11.72 0.54 12.87
C LEU A 225 12.12 0.99 14.27
N ASN A 226 13.37 0.75 14.70
CA ASN A 226 13.90 1.22 15.98
C ASN A 226 13.74 2.74 16.16
N VAL A 227 14.08 3.54 15.14
CA VAL A 227 13.90 5.00 15.19
C VAL A 227 12.42 5.37 15.27
N PHE A 228 11.56 4.70 14.52
CA PHE A 228 10.11 4.95 14.53
C PHE A 228 9.46 4.62 15.89
N LEU A 229 9.87 3.53 16.53
CA LEU A 229 9.39 3.17 17.87
C LEU A 229 9.82 4.20 18.93
N HIS A 230 11.08 4.65 18.89
CA HIS A 230 11.54 5.71 19.79
C HIS A 230 10.86 7.06 19.50
N ALA A 231 10.64 7.40 18.22
CA ALA A 231 9.89 8.58 17.82
C ALA A 231 8.44 8.54 18.33
N ALA A 232 7.81 7.37 18.33
CA ALA A 232 6.49 7.19 18.92
C ALA A 232 6.52 7.33 20.44
N LYS A 233 7.55 6.80 21.11
CA LYS A 233 7.72 6.96 22.56
C LYS A 233 7.89 8.42 22.99
N LEU A 234 8.44 9.25 22.12
CA LEU A 234 8.68 10.68 22.32
C LEU A 234 7.52 11.59 21.85
N ASP A 235 6.37 11.01 21.47
CA ASP A 235 5.20 11.73 20.93
C ASP A 235 5.53 12.60 19.70
N LEU A 236 6.52 12.17 18.90
CA LEU A 236 6.78 12.73 17.57
C LEU A 236 5.87 12.05 16.54
N LEU A 237 5.68 10.75 16.70
CA LEU A 237 4.75 9.92 15.94
C LEU A 237 3.72 9.31 16.89
N ASP A 238 2.60 8.90 16.34
CA ASP A 238 1.71 7.88 16.89
C ASP A 238 1.86 6.62 16.05
N PHE A 239 1.59 5.46 16.64
CA PHE A 239 1.34 4.24 15.88
C PHE A 239 -0.07 3.71 16.14
N GLY A 240 -0.51 2.82 15.26
CA GLY A 240 -1.73 2.05 15.42
C GLY A 240 -1.68 0.77 14.59
N TRP A 241 -2.79 0.06 14.61
CA TRP A 241 -2.92 -1.27 14.04
C TRP A 241 -4.02 -1.28 12.98
N ASP A 242 -3.62 -1.51 11.74
CA ASP A 242 -4.54 -1.70 10.63
C ASP A 242 -4.84 -3.17 10.45
N VAL A 243 -6.13 -3.52 10.44
CA VAL A 243 -6.58 -4.86 10.07
C VAL A 243 -7.14 -4.82 8.66
N CYS A 244 -6.44 -5.49 7.75
CA CYS A 244 -6.77 -5.58 6.34
C CYS A 244 -7.76 -6.72 6.08
N CYS A 245 -8.69 -6.53 5.15
CA CYS A 245 -9.54 -7.63 4.70
C CYS A 245 -8.69 -8.63 3.86
N PRO A 246 -8.74 -9.95 4.10
CA PRO A 246 -7.99 -10.91 3.28
C PRO A 246 -8.37 -10.92 1.79
N LYS A 247 -9.60 -10.52 1.44
CA LYS A 247 -10.16 -10.50 0.07
C LYS A 247 -9.80 -9.24 -0.72
N CYS A 248 -10.01 -8.04 -0.17
CA CYS A 248 -9.65 -6.79 -0.87
C CYS A 248 -8.29 -6.21 -0.46
N LYS A 249 -7.64 -6.77 0.55
CA LYS A 249 -6.34 -6.38 1.11
C LYS A 249 -6.23 -4.92 1.61
N SER A 250 -7.28 -4.13 1.52
CA SER A 250 -7.34 -2.77 2.06
C SER A 250 -7.54 -2.78 3.59
N PRO A 251 -7.01 -1.78 4.32
CA PRO A 251 -7.29 -1.60 5.74
C PRO A 251 -8.78 -1.28 5.94
N LYS A 252 -9.47 -2.05 6.77
CA LYS A 252 -10.91 -1.86 7.06
C LYS A 252 -11.18 -1.46 8.49
N HIS A 253 -10.33 -1.90 9.42
CA HIS A 253 -10.43 -1.53 10.83
C HIS A 253 -9.08 -0.98 11.29
N HIS A 254 -9.12 0.05 12.14
CA HIS A 254 -7.95 0.66 12.72
C HIS A 254 -8.10 0.72 14.24
N PHE A 255 -7.11 0.20 14.96
CA PHE A 255 -7.08 0.18 16.43
C PHE A 255 -5.88 0.97 16.94
N ARG A 256 -6.05 1.68 18.05
CA ARG A 256 -4.91 2.39 18.67
C ARG A 256 -4.03 1.41 19.43
N LYS A 257 -4.67 0.42 20.06
CA LYS A 257 -4.00 -0.61 20.84
C LYS A 257 -4.24 -1.98 20.25
N MET A 258 -3.24 -2.85 20.38
CA MET A 258 -3.33 -4.21 19.87
C MET A 258 -4.50 -4.99 20.49
N MET A 259 -4.75 -4.78 21.79
CA MET A 259 -5.81 -5.49 22.54
C MET A 259 -7.23 -5.02 22.24
N GLU A 260 -7.42 -3.87 21.60
CA GLU A 260 -8.75 -3.38 21.22
C GLU A 260 -9.31 -4.14 20.00
N ALA A 261 -8.44 -4.85 19.30
CA ALA A 261 -8.77 -5.49 18.05
C ALA A 261 -9.66 -6.73 18.29
N ARG A 262 -10.82 -6.75 17.62
CA ARG A 262 -11.82 -7.83 17.72
C ARG A 262 -11.41 -9.02 16.85
N VAL A 263 -11.74 -10.24 17.29
CA VAL A 263 -11.42 -11.47 16.55
C VAL A 263 -12.22 -11.57 15.25
N HIS A 264 -13.49 -11.14 15.26
CA HIS A 264 -14.39 -11.16 14.12
C HIS A 264 -14.66 -9.74 13.63
N LEU A 265 -14.45 -9.51 12.33
CA LEU A 265 -14.60 -8.22 11.66
C LEU A 265 -15.40 -8.41 10.38
N PHE A 266 -16.15 -7.40 9.98
CA PHE A 266 -16.90 -7.36 8.73
C PHE A 266 -16.25 -6.38 7.75
N CYS A 267 -16.20 -6.75 6.47
CA CYS A 267 -15.74 -5.88 5.40
C CYS A 267 -16.94 -5.38 4.59
N GLU A 268 -17.24 -4.09 4.65
CA GLU A 268 -18.37 -3.49 3.91
C GLU A 268 -18.20 -3.62 2.39
N ASP A 269 -16.99 -3.39 1.85
CA ASP A 269 -16.74 -3.49 0.40
C ASP A 269 -16.86 -4.92 -0.16
N CYS A 270 -16.53 -5.93 0.65
CA CYS A 270 -16.56 -7.34 0.25
C CYS A 270 -17.81 -8.08 0.72
N GLU A 271 -18.64 -7.42 1.54
CA GLU A 271 -19.82 -7.97 2.18
C GLU A 271 -19.56 -9.34 2.85
N THR A 272 -18.41 -9.46 3.52
CA THR A 272 -17.95 -10.75 4.09
C THR A 272 -17.32 -10.57 5.46
N ASP A 273 -17.59 -11.54 6.33
CA ASP A 273 -16.93 -11.67 7.61
C ASP A 273 -15.53 -12.25 7.45
N TYR A 274 -14.60 -11.78 8.27
CA TYR A 274 -13.26 -12.32 8.31
C TYR A 274 -12.70 -12.26 9.72
N LYS A 275 -11.70 -13.10 9.97
CA LYS A 275 -11.01 -13.16 11.26
C LYS A 275 -9.76 -12.28 11.22
N MET A 276 -9.53 -11.59 12.33
CA MET A 276 -8.23 -10.98 12.57
C MET A 276 -7.18 -12.07 12.77
N ASP A 277 -6.01 -11.86 12.17
CA ASP A 277 -4.85 -12.73 12.27
C ASP A 277 -3.58 -11.86 12.35
N PHE A 278 -2.81 -12.05 13.42
CA PHE A 278 -1.63 -11.25 13.73
C PHE A 278 -0.51 -11.42 12.71
N ASN A 279 -0.49 -12.57 12.05
CA ASN A 279 0.49 -12.92 11.04
C ASN A 279 0.03 -12.49 9.66
N ARG A 280 -1.26 -12.59 9.34
CA ARG A 280 -1.72 -12.43 7.94
C ARG A 280 -2.28 -11.07 7.57
N ASN A 281 -2.93 -10.37 8.50
CA ASN A 281 -3.72 -9.20 8.12
C ASN A 281 -3.72 -8.04 9.12
N MET A 282 -2.98 -8.13 10.22
CA MET A 282 -2.81 -7.04 11.18
C MET A 282 -1.43 -6.42 11.06
N HIS A 283 -1.37 -5.15 10.65
CA HIS A 283 -0.12 -4.44 10.40
C HIS A 283 0.02 -3.22 11.31
N MET A 284 1.25 -2.95 11.75
CA MET A 284 1.58 -1.68 12.41
C MET A 284 1.76 -0.57 11.37
N VAL A 285 1.16 0.58 11.64
CA VAL A 285 1.31 1.81 10.86
C VAL A 285 1.62 3.00 11.75
N PHE A 286 2.39 3.95 11.24
CA PHE A 286 2.74 5.17 11.95
C PHE A 286 2.11 6.39 11.29
N LYS A 287 1.92 7.44 12.07
CA LYS A 287 1.53 8.77 11.60
C LYS A 287 2.14 9.85 12.51
N PRO A 288 2.37 11.08 12.03
CA PRO A 288 2.76 12.20 12.87
C PRO A 288 1.77 12.42 14.03
N HIS A 289 2.30 12.70 15.21
CA HIS A 289 1.46 13.07 16.35
C HIS A 289 0.71 14.38 16.04
N PRO A 290 -0.60 14.52 16.34
CA PRO A 290 -1.42 15.70 15.96
C PRO A 290 -0.89 17.05 16.47
N LEU A 291 -0.20 17.06 17.61
CA LEU A 291 0.48 18.26 18.16
C LEU A 291 1.76 18.67 17.40
N ILE A 292 2.25 17.83 16.49
CA ILE A 292 3.40 18.11 15.61
C ILE A 292 2.90 18.53 14.24
N ARG A 293 1.97 17.74 13.68
CA ARG A 293 1.36 17.99 12.37
C ARG A 293 -0.04 17.38 12.33
N LYS A 294 -1.02 18.17 11.89
CA LYS A 294 -2.38 17.70 11.67
C LYS A 294 -2.54 17.29 10.20
N ILE A 295 -2.90 16.04 9.97
CA ILE A 295 -3.15 15.50 8.64
C ILE A 295 -4.62 15.71 8.27
N SER A 296 -4.86 16.14 7.03
CA SER A 296 -6.19 16.22 6.44
C SER A 296 -6.79 14.83 6.21
N ASP A 297 -8.05 14.64 6.62
CA ASP A 297 -8.86 13.44 6.37
C ASP A 297 -9.61 13.46 5.03
N LYS A 298 -9.48 14.56 4.28
CA LYS A 298 -10.14 14.75 2.98
C LYS A 298 -9.68 13.71 1.95
N LYS A 299 -10.65 12.97 1.42
CA LYS A 299 -10.46 12.09 0.25
C LYS A 299 -10.96 12.77 -1.01
N TYR A 300 -10.35 12.46 -2.14
CA TYR A 300 -10.63 12.96 -3.49
C TYR A 300 -10.89 11.81 -4.48
N SER A 301 -10.45 10.60 -4.13
CA SER A 301 -10.73 9.35 -4.83
C SER A 301 -10.82 8.20 -3.82
N LEU A 302 -11.70 7.23 -4.05
CA LEU A 302 -11.85 6.03 -3.21
C LEU A 302 -11.60 4.73 -3.96
N GLY A 303 -11.82 4.69 -5.28
CA GLY A 303 -11.73 3.47 -6.10
C GLY A 303 -10.51 3.37 -7.02
N GLY A 304 -9.58 4.33 -6.96
CA GLY A 304 -8.46 4.39 -7.91
C GLY A 304 -7.38 3.31 -7.69
N PRO A 305 -6.47 3.11 -8.66
CA PRO A 305 -5.55 1.97 -8.65
C PRO A 305 -4.62 1.91 -7.43
N ASP A 306 -4.08 3.04 -6.97
CA ASP A 306 -3.16 3.09 -5.82
C ASP A 306 -3.79 2.59 -4.50
N SER A 307 -5.10 2.79 -4.32
CA SER A 307 -5.85 2.28 -3.16
C SER A 307 -5.83 0.74 -3.05
N LYS A 308 -5.50 0.07 -4.16
CA LYS A 308 -5.38 -1.39 -4.30
C LYS A 308 -4.06 -1.72 -5.02
N ALA A 309 -2.92 -1.25 -4.50
CA ALA A 309 -1.61 -1.44 -5.12
C ALA A 309 -1.24 -2.89 -5.54
N HIS A 310 -1.82 -3.90 -4.89
CA HIS A 310 -1.68 -5.33 -5.24
C HIS A 310 -2.37 -5.74 -6.54
N ARG A 311 -3.35 -4.96 -6.99
CA ARG A 311 -4.15 -5.22 -8.16
C ARG A 311 -3.44 -4.68 -9.39
N VAL A 312 -2.90 -5.57 -10.20
CA VAL A 312 -2.20 -5.22 -11.45
C VAL A 312 -3.18 -4.98 -12.60
N LEU A 313 -4.37 -5.57 -12.51
CA LEU A 313 -5.43 -5.44 -13.52
C LEU A 313 -6.80 -5.30 -12.85
N GLN A 314 -7.62 -4.38 -13.36
CA GLN A 314 -9.07 -4.36 -13.13
C GLN A 314 -9.81 -4.04 -14.43
N GLN A 315 -10.78 -4.88 -14.79
CA GLN A 315 -11.58 -4.72 -15.99
C GLN A 315 -13.07 -4.86 -15.68
N TYR A 316 -13.90 -4.16 -16.45
CA TYR A 316 -15.35 -4.26 -16.45
C TYR A 316 -15.80 -4.75 -17.82
N ILE A 317 -16.49 -5.88 -17.82
CA ILE A 317 -16.79 -6.65 -19.01
C ILE A 317 -18.30 -6.89 -19.08
N GLY A 318 -18.91 -6.44 -20.17
CA GLY A 318 -20.31 -6.70 -20.50
C GLY A 318 -20.56 -8.18 -20.81
N VAL A 319 -21.82 -8.56 -20.94
CA VAL A 319 -22.21 -9.93 -21.32
C VAL A 319 -21.83 -10.18 -22.78
N GLY A 320 -21.12 -11.27 -23.06
CA GLY A 320 -20.65 -11.63 -24.40
C GLY A 320 -19.52 -10.74 -24.93
N GLU A 321 -18.92 -9.91 -24.07
CA GLU A 321 -17.84 -9.01 -24.44
C GLU A 321 -16.47 -9.62 -24.14
N ASP A 322 -15.51 -9.35 -25.02
CA ASP A 322 -14.11 -9.74 -24.88
C ASP A 322 -13.24 -8.52 -24.50
N ARG A 323 -12.20 -8.78 -23.71
CA ARG A 323 -11.15 -7.82 -23.35
C ARG A 323 -9.77 -8.38 -23.64
N PHE A 324 -8.89 -7.49 -24.09
CA PHE A 324 -7.50 -7.77 -24.45
C PHE A 324 -6.58 -6.84 -23.66
N PRO A 325 -6.49 -7.00 -22.33
CA PRO A 325 -5.66 -6.14 -21.50
C PRO A 325 -4.18 -6.33 -21.80
N GLN A 326 -3.41 -5.24 -21.73
CA GLN A 326 -1.95 -5.30 -21.75
C GLN A 326 -1.43 -5.55 -20.33
N LEU A 327 -0.52 -6.51 -20.19
CA LEU A 327 0.05 -6.90 -18.90
C LEU A 327 1.57 -6.96 -18.97
N GLU A 328 2.20 -6.46 -17.92
CA GLU A 328 3.61 -6.66 -17.63
C GLU A 328 3.71 -7.04 -16.14
N LEU A 329 4.09 -8.28 -15.89
CA LEU A 329 4.04 -8.91 -14.58
C LEU A 329 5.45 -9.33 -14.15
N GLU A 330 5.80 -9.00 -12.92
CA GLU A 330 6.98 -9.59 -12.26
C GLU A 330 6.70 -11.06 -11.94
N GLU A 331 7.75 -11.88 -11.89
CA GLU A 331 7.64 -13.26 -11.41
C GLU A 331 6.99 -13.34 -10.02
N GLY A 332 6.15 -14.35 -9.84
CA GLY A 332 5.45 -14.56 -8.58
C GLY A 332 4.14 -15.31 -8.76
N THR A 333 3.25 -15.13 -7.79
CA THR A 333 1.93 -15.76 -7.78
C THR A 333 0.85 -14.68 -7.72
N TYR A 334 -0.09 -14.76 -8.65
CA TYR A 334 -1.20 -13.84 -8.79
C TYR A 334 -2.52 -14.63 -8.76
N LEU A 335 -3.59 -13.93 -8.42
CA LEU A 335 -4.93 -14.50 -8.32
C LEU A 335 -5.84 -13.75 -9.28
N PHE A 336 -6.42 -14.46 -10.25
CA PHE A 336 -7.54 -13.95 -11.03
C PHE A 336 -8.85 -14.22 -10.31
N ARG A 337 -9.66 -13.18 -10.10
CA ARG A 337 -10.99 -13.32 -9.50
C ARG A 337 -11.98 -12.31 -10.06
N THR A 338 -13.25 -12.48 -9.70
CA THR A 338 -14.35 -11.60 -10.09
C THR A 338 -15.16 -11.16 -8.86
N HIS A 339 -16.02 -10.15 -9.01
CA HIS A 339 -16.93 -9.75 -7.92
C HIS A 339 -18.11 -10.71 -7.72
N ASN A 340 -18.54 -11.43 -8.76
CA ASN A 340 -19.78 -12.19 -8.75
C ASN A 340 -19.59 -13.69 -8.46
N HIS A 341 -18.36 -14.19 -8.51
CA HIS A 341 -18.05 -15.60 -8.27
C HIS A 341 -17.17 -15.74 -7.04
N GLU A 342 -17.43 -16.78 -6.24
CA GLU A 342 -16.47 -17.26 -5.26
C GLU A 342 -15.40 -18.13 -5.96
N GLY A 343 -14.23 -18.25 -5.34
CA GLY A 343 -13.06 -18.91 -5.91
C GLY A 343 -12.09 -17.99 -6.64
N HIS A 344 -11.00 -18.57 -7.13
CA HIS A 344 -9.94 -17.88 -7.85
C HIS A 344 -9.14 -18.85 -8.72
N LEU A 345 -8.60 -18.32 -9.82
CA LEU A 345 -7.60 -18.99 -10.65
C LEU A 345 -6.22 -18.49 -10.23
N ILE A 346 -5.30 -19.41 -9.94
CA ILE A 346 -3.93 -19.07 -9.58
C ILE A 346 -3.08 -18.99 -10.85
N LEU A 347 -2.36 -17.88 -10.96
CA LEU A 347 -1.44 -17.59 -12.05
C LEU A 347 -0.01 -17.59 -11.48
N HIS A 348 0.78 -18.58 -11.84
CA HIS A 348 2.21 -18.62 -11.57
C HIS A 348 2.94 -17.93 -12.71
N VAL A 349 3.46 -16.73 -12.47
CA VAL A 349 4.17 -15.95 -13.48
C VAL A 349 5.65 -16.34 -13.47
N ARG A 350 6.16 -16.83 -14.61
CA ARG A 350 7.55 -17.26 -14.81
C ARG A 350 8.02 -16.84 -16.20
N GLU A 351 9.32 -16.64 -16.39
CA GLU A 351 9.87 -16.30 -17.72
C GLU A 351 9.55 -17.36 -18.81
N ASP A 352 9.48 -18.64 -18.43
CA ASP A 352 9.21 -19.78 -19.33
C ASP A 352 7.74 -20.20 -19.39
N GLY A 353 6.82 -19.37 -18.88
CA GLY A 353 5.39 -19.66 -18.88
C GLY A 353 4.68 -19.47 -20.22
N ASP A 354 3.40 -19.83 -20.28
CA ASP A 354 2.59 -19.72 -21.50
C ASP A 354 2.30 -18.26 -21.89
N ASP A 355 2.52 -17.93 -23.17
CA ASP A 355 2.32 -16.58 -23.72
C ASP A 355 0.87 -16.27 -24.10
N ASN A 356 0.03 -17.27 -24.37
CA ASN A 356 -1.31 -17.05 -24.90
C ASN A 356 -2.34 -17.65 -23.94
N ILE A 357 -3.02 -16.78 -23.20
CA ILE A 357 -3.92 -17.19 -22.13
C ILE A 357 -5.33 -16.71 -22.45
N SER A 358 -6.29 -17.61 -22.32
CA SER A 358 -7.71 -17.24 -22.41
C SER A 358 -8.45 -17.64 -21.15
N ILE A 359 -8.99 -16.63 -20.47
CA ILE A 359 -9.83 -16.82 -19.28
C ILE A 359 -11.28 -16.56 -19.68
N SER A 360 -12.14 -17.55 -19.51
CA SER A 360 -13.58 -17.43 -19.76
C SER A 360 -14.34 -17.41 -18.44
N ILE A 361 -15.03 -16.30 -18.16
CA ILE A 361 -15.91 -16.14 -17.01
C ILE A 361 -17.25 -16.79 -17.37
N GLN A 362 -17.63 -17.85 -16.64
CA GLN A 362 -18.92 -18.54 -16.77
C GLN A 362 -19.80 -18.21 -15.56
N ASP A 363 -21.07 -18.64 -15.55
CA ASP A 363 -21.96 -18.46 -14.38
C ASP A 363 -21.60 -19.35 -13.19
N GLN A 364 -20.83 -20.41 -13.42
CA GLN A 364 -20.36 -21.32 -12.37
C GLN A 364 -19.19 -20.69 -11.59
N GLU A 365 -19.00 -21.12 -10.34
CA GLU A 365 -17.86 -20.69 -9.53
C GLU A 365 -16.53 -21.01 -10.23
N ILE A 366 -15.53 -20.16 -9.97
CA ILE A 366 -14.19 -20.38 -10.51
C ILE A 366 -13.58 -21.51 -9.70
N GLN A 367 -13.54 -22.71 -10.30
CA GLN A 367 -12.87 -23.85 -9.70
C GLN A 367 -11.39 -23.51 -9.46
N TYR A 368 -10.86 -24.03 -8.35
CA TYR A 368 -9.46 -23.87 -8.01
C TYR A 368 -8.62 -24.56 -9.09
N GLN A 369 -7.94 -23.75 -9.88
CA GLN A 369 -7.06 -24.15 -10.96
C GLN A 369 -5.79 -23.34 -10.85
N GLU A 370 -4.67 -23.93 -11.28
CA GLU A 370 -3.38 -23.28 -11.32
C GLU A 370 -2.83 -23.37 -12.74
N ILE A 371 -2.37 -22.25 -13.27
CA ILE A 371 -1.72 -22.16 -14.59
C ILE A 371 -0.43 -21.36 -14.49
N THR A 372 0.54 -21.70 -15.34
CA THR A 372 1.82 -20.99 -15.43
C THR A 372 1.80 -20.10 -16.68
N ILE A 373 2.08 -18.81 -16.52
CA ILE A 373 1.99 -17.81 -17.59
C ILE A 373 3.28 -17.02 -17.69
N SER A 374 3.58 -16.49 -18.88
CA SER A 374 4.75 -15.64 -19.08
C SER A 374 4.61 -14.28 -18.38
N THR A 375 5.71 -13.51 -18.30
CA THR A 375 5.74 -12.17 -17.69
C THR A 375 4.98 -11.12 -18.53
N THR A 376 4.84 -11.35 -19.83
CA THR A 376 4.10 -10.49 -20.77
C THR A 376 3.09 -11.29 -21.60
N PRO A 377 2.06 -11.88 -20.97
CA PRO A 377 1.16 -12.79 -21.64
C PRO A 377 0.14 -12.01 -22.50
N ASN A 378 -0.16 -12.54 -23.69
CA ASN A 378 -1.32 -12.17 -24.49
C ASN A 378 -2.59 -12.73 -23.84
N LEU A 379 -3.17 -11.95 -22.92
CA LEU A 379 -4.36 -12.33 -22.18
C LEU A 379 -5.65 -11.94 -22.91
N ILE A 380 -6.57 -12.90 -23.03
CA ILE A 380 -7.94 -12.66 -23.48
C ILE A 380 -8.90 -13.01 -22.34
N ILE A 381 -9.71 -12.05 -21.91
CA ILE A 381 -10.77 -12.26 -20.91
C ILE A 381 -12.11 -12.20 -21.61
N ARG A 382 -12.87 -13.29 -21.56
CA ARG A 382 -14.21 -13.41 -22.15
C ARG A 382 -15.26 -13.51 -21.08
N ASN A 383 -16.36 -12.77 -21.20
CA ASN A 383 -17.49 -12.91 -20.31
C ASN A 383 -18.62 -13.71 -20.98
N HIS A 384 -18.66 -15.01 -20.71
CA HIS A 384 -19.73 -15.93 -21.14
C HIS A 384 -20.81 -16.13 -20.08
N SER A 385 -20.72 -15.44 -18.94
CA SER A 385 -21.76 -15.49 -17.90
C SER A 385 -22.99 -14.65 -18.29
N SER A 386 -24.10 -14.90 -17.61
CA SER A 386 -25.37 -14.18 -17.75
C SER A 386 -25.34 -12.74 -17.19
N GLN A 387 -24.25 -12.32 -16.55
CA GLN A 387 -24.14 -11.04 -15.84
C GLN A 387 -22.92 -10.23 -16.28
N LYS A 388 -22.96 -8.91 -16.04
CA LYS A 388 -21.78 -8.06 -16.21
C LYS A 388 -20.80 -8.32 -15.07
N ASN A 389 -19.50 -8.37 -15.36
CA ASN A 389 -18.49 -8.71 -14.37
C ASN A 389 -17.42 -7.63 -14.25
N VAL A 390 -16.97 -7.43 -13.01
CA VAL A 390 -15.70 -6.76 -12.73
C VAL A 390 -14.70 -7.83 -12.32
N CYS A 391 -13.68 -8.04 -13.13
CA CYS A 391 -12.60 -9.00 -12.89
C CYS A 391 -11.30 -8.27 -12.56
N PHE A 392 -10.40 -8.98 -11.89
CA PHE A 392 -9.14 -8.43 -11.43
C PHE A 392 -8.06 -9.50 -11.31
N ILE A 393 -6.81 -9.08 -11.51
CA ILE A 393 -5.61 -9.87 -11.23
C ILE A 393 -4.88 -9.21 -10.06
N ASP A 394 -4.72 -9.96 -8.98
CA ASP A 394 -4.22 -9.48 -7.70
C ASP A 394 -2.94 -10.25 -7.33
N LYS A 395 -1.81 -9.56 -7.11
CA LYS A 395 -0.57 -10.15 -6.61
C LYS A 395 -0.81 -10.69 -5.19
N MET A 396 -0.47 -11.96 -4.96
CA MET A 396 -0.78 -12.64 -3.69
C MET A 396 0.01 -12.04 -2.51
N ASN A 397 1.33 -11.89 -2.69
CA ASN A 397 2.25 -11.34 -1.70
C ASN A 397 2.69 -9.93 -2.10
N TRP A 398 1.85 -8.93 -1.78
CA TRP A 398 2.06 -7.57 -2.27
C TRP A 398 2.62 -6.59 -1.23
N LYS A 399 2.53 -6.93 0.06
CA LYS A 399 2.86 -6.05 1.18
C LYS A 399 4.12 -6.53 1.89
N SER A 400 5.20 -6.66 1.14
CA SER A 400 6.50 -7.09 1.69
C SER A 400 7.05 -6.10 2.72
N GLU A 401 6.59 -4.86 2.66
CA GLU A 401 6.93 -3.72 3.51
C GLU A 401 5.99 -3.52 4.71
N ALA A 402 4.90 -4.29 4.80
CA ALA A 402 4.03 -4.23 5.97
C ALA A 402 4.71 -4.90 7.17
N ILE A 403 4.60 -4.28 8.35
CA ILE A 403 5.15 -4.82 9.59
C ILE A 403 4.03 -5.53 10.34
N TYR A 404 4.09 -6.86 10.41
CA TYR A 404 3.04 -7.67 11.01
C TYR A 404 3.06 -7.59 12.53
N ALA A 405 1.90 -7.78 13.16
CA ALA A 405 1.76 -7.71 14.61
C ALA A 405 2.62 -8.73 15.33
N SER A 406 2.76 -9.93 14.78
CA SER A 406 3.65 -10.97 15.33
C SER A 406 5.11 -10.56 15.34
N GLU A 407 5.62 -10.07 14.21
CA GLU A 407 7.00 -9.59 14.05
C GLU A 407 7.32 -8.54 15.13
N VAL A 408 6.49 -7.50 15.25
CA VAL A 408 6.73 -6.42 16.22
C VAL A 408 6.53 -6.88 17.66
N SER A 409 5.53 -7.72 17.94
CA SER A 409 5.27 -8.21 19.31
C SER A 409 6.44 -9.00 19.87
N SER A 410 7.20 -9.66 19.00
CA SER A 410 8.41 -10.39 19.38
C SER A 410 9.68 -9.53 19.45
N SER A 411 9.64 -8.28 18.96
CA SER A 411 10.79 -7.37 18.95
C SER A 411 11.19 -6.92 20.38
N PRO A 412 12.48 -6.99 20.76
CA PRO A 412 12.96 -6.50 22.06
C PRO A 412 12.66 -5.02 22.31
N ASP A 413 12.83 -4.17 21.28
CA ASP A 413 12.58 -2.73 21.38
C ASP A 413 11.10 -2.45 21.70
N PHE A 414 10.19 -3.16 21.03
CA PHE A 414 8.76 -2.97 21.24
C PHE A 414 8.33 -3.41 22.65
N LYS A 415 8.77 -4.60 23.09
CA LYS A 415 8.50 -5.10 24.44
C LYS A 415 9.01 -4.14 25.52
N THR A 416 10.18 -3.54 25.31
CA THR A 416 10.80 -2.61 26.27
C THR A 416 10.09 -1.26 26.28
N LEU A 417 9.84 -0.67 25.11
CA LEU A 417 9.28 0.69 25.00
C LEU A 417 7.78 0.74 25.30
N PHE A 418 7.06 -0.35 24.99
CA PHE A 418 5.60 -0.45 25.00
C PHE A 418 5.10 -1.70 25.73
N ALA A 419 5.65 -2.01 26.90
CA ALA A 419 5.26 -3.19 27.71
C ALA A 419 3.75 -3.34 27.99
N LYS A 420 2.98 -2.23 27.97
CA LYS A 420 1.52 -2.25 28.13
C LYS A 420 0.75 -2.75 26.90
N GLU A 421 1.38 -2.75 25.73
CA GLU A 421 0.84 -3.27 24.47
C GLU A 421 1.19 -4.76 24.28
N THR A 422 2.12 -5.31 25.08
CA THR A 422 2.48 -6.72 25.01
C THR A 422 1.30 -7.60 25.41
N LEU A 423 1.10 -8.69 24.66
CA LEU A 423 0.05 -9.67 24.93
C LEU A 423 0.22 -10.26 26.33
N LYS A 424 -0.87 -10.26 27.12
CA LYS A 424 -0.94 -10.96 28.40
C LYS A 424 -1.19 -12.45 28.17
N ASP A 425 -0.76 -13.30 29.10
CA ASP A 425 -0.90 -14.76 29.02
C ASP A 425 -2.35 -15.26 28.81
N THR A 426 -3.34 -14.45 29.19
CA THR A 426 -4.77 -14.78 29.04
C THR A 426 -5.37 -14.41 27.69
N SER A 427 -4.63 -13.71 26.83
CA SER A 427 -5.13 -13.22 25.54
C SER A 427 -5.14 -14.34 24.50
N LYS A 428 -6.34 -14.76 24.05
CA LYS A 428 -6.48 -15.65 22.89
C LYS A 428 -6.28 -14.85 21.61
N VAL A 429 -5.16 -15.07 20.94
CA VAL A 429 -4.82 -14.43 19.67
C VAL A 429 -4.71 -15.51 18.58
N ASN A 430 -5.20 -15.21 17.39
CA ASN A 430 -4.99 -16.07 16.23
C ASN A 430 -3.75 -15.61 15.46
N ALA A 431 -2.86 -16.55 15.17
CA ALA A 431 -1.64 -16.36 14.41
C ALA A 431 -1.43 -17.62 13.56
N SER A 432 -1.90 -17.59 12.32
CA SER A 432 -1.76 -18.72 11.39
C SER A 432 -0.41 -18.67 10.67
N GLU A 433 0.04 -19.79 10.12
CA GLU A 433 1.22 -19.84 9.22
C GLU A 433 2.54 -19.33 9.88
N VAL A 434 2.78 -19.69 11.14
CA VAL A 434 4.07 -19.40 11.81
C VAL A 434 5.12 -20.42 11.41
N THR A 435 6.32 -19.96 11.05
CA THR A 435 7.51 -20.83 10.95
C THR A 435 8.32 -20.74 12.25
N MET A 436 8.61 -21.88 12.87
CA MET A 436 9.45 -21.93 14.08
C MET A 436 10.86 -22.39 13.73
N LEU A 437 11.86 -21.73 14.31
CA LEU A 437 13.26 -22.11 14.24
C LEU A 437 13.77 -22.43 15.64
N PHE A 438 14.43 -23.57 15.77
CA PHE A 438 15.19 -23.94 16.96
C PHE A 438 16.66 -24.06 16.59
N THR A 439 17.52 -23.42 17.38
CA THR A 439 18.97 -23.55 17.26
C THR A 439 19.53 -24.06 18.57
N ASP A 440 20.66 -24.76 18.50
CA ASP A 440 21.38 -25.26 19.66
C ASP A 440 22.89 -25.17 19.43
N LEU A 441 23.67 -25.01 20.50
CA LEU A 441 25.12 -24.88 20.40
C LEU A 441 25.77 -26.26 20.61
N MET A 442 26.47 -26.73 19.58
CA MET A 442 27.12 -28.05 19.63
C MET A 442 28.17 -28.10 20.75
N ASN A 443 28.15 -29.18 21.55
CA ASN A 443 29.08 -29.46 22.64
C ASN A 443 29.16 -28.35 23.72
N SER A 444 28.08 -27.61 23.96
CA SER A 444 28.04 -26.57 25.00
C SER A 444 28.43 -27.09 26.39
N THR A 445 28.06 -28.32 26.75
CA THR A 445 28.45 -28.92 28.04
C THR A 445 29.98 -29.07 28.18
N GLU A 446 30.68 -29.44 27.11
CA GLU A 446 32.15 -29.53 27.13
C GLU A 446 32.82 -28.15 27.21
N LEU A 447 32.21 -27.13 26.60
CA LEU A 447 32.67 -25.74 26.69
C LEU A 447 32.73 -25.26 28.15
N TYR A 448 31.68 -25.54 28.94
CA TYR A 448 31.66 -25.20 30.37
C TYR A 448 32.74 -25.95 31.16
N VAL A 449 32.97 -27.23 30.83
CA VAL A 449 33.96 -28.06 31.53
C VAL A 449 35.39 -27.64 31.22
N GLN A 450 35.70 -27.26 29.98
CA GLN A 450 37.07 -26.97 29.54
C GLN A 450 37.50 -25.52 29.78
N GLU A 451 36.62 -24.54 29.55
CA GLU A 451 36.97 -23.13 29.58
C GLU A 451 36.57 -22.43 30.89
N GLY A 452 35.79 -23.10 31.73
CA GLY A 452 35.23 -22.54 32.96
C GLY A 452 34.03 -21.61 32.70
N ASP A 453 33.23 -21.39 33.75
CA ASP A 453 31.92 -20.76 33.65
C ASP A 453 31.96 -19.34 33.03
N GLU A 454 32.93 -18.51 33.41
CA GLU A 454 32.99 -17.11 32.96
C GLU A 454 33.24 -16.99 31.44
N SER A 455 34.19 -17.76 30.90
CA SER A 455 34.49 -17.80 29.46
C SER A 455 33.33 -18.39 28.66
N ALA A 456 32.78 -19.51 29.15
CA ALA A 456 31.66 -20.19 28.49
C ALA A 456 30.41 -19.30 28.42
N ILE A 457 30.07 -18.60 29.53
CA ILE A 457 28.97 -17.62 29.55
C ILE A 457 29.21 -16.50 28.54
N GLY A 458 30.42 -15.93 28.48
CA GLY A 458 30.76 -14.89 27.53
C GLY A 458 30.54 -15.33 26.07
N ARG A 459 30.93 -16.56 25.73
CA ARG A 459 30.71 -17.16 24.41
C ARG A 459 29.23 -17.38 24.10
N VAL A 460 28.46 -17.95 25.04
CA VAL A 460 27.01 -18.16 24.87
C VAL A 460 26.27 -16.83 24.70
N MET A 461 26.64 -15.80 25.46
CA MET A 461 26.08 -14.45 25.29
C MET A 461 26.44 -13.84 23.93
N GLY A 462 27.68 -14.04 23.46
CA GLY A 462 28.09 -13.63 22.12
C GLY A 462 27.30 -14.35 21.02
N HIS A 463 27.10 -15.65 21.18
CA HIS A 463 26.28 -16.48 20.29
C HIS A 463 24.84 -15.95 20.19
N PHE A 464 24.19 -15.71 21.34
CA PHE A 464 22.84 -15.16 21.36
C PHE A 464 22.73 -13.82 20.68
N LYS A 465 23.68 -12.90 20.93
CA LYS A 465 23.67 -11.58 20.30
C LYS A 465 23.71 -11.66 18.77
N ILE A 466 24.50 -12.59 18.22
CA ILE A 466 24.59 -12.82 16.77
C ILE A 466 23.27 -13.37 16.24
N ILE A 467 22.71 -14.41 16.87
CA ILE A 467 21.44 -15.01 16.44
C ILE A 467 20.30 -13.99 16.54
N GLU A 468 20.18 -13.27 17.65
CA GLU A 468 19.19 -12.22 17.85
C GLU A 468 19.25 -11.18 16.73
N GLN A 469 20.46 -10.75 16.35
CA GLN A 469 20.64 -9.81 15.26
C GLN A 469 20.18 -10.39 13.92
N ILE A 470 20.57 -11.62 13.58
CA ILE A 470 20.20 -12.26 12.30
C ILE A 470 18.69 -12.49 12.23
N VAL A 471 18.10 -13.03 13.30
CA VAL A 471 16.66 -13.23 13.40
C VAL A 471 15.92 -11.91 13.20
N ALA A 472 16.35 -10.84 13.87
CA ALA A 472 15.74 -9.52 13.72
C ALA A 472 15.93 -8.94 12.30
N GLU A 473 17.10 -9.13 11.67
CA GLU A 473 17.37 -8.70 10.29
C GLU A 473 16.50 -9.45 9.27
N GLU A 474 16.21 -10.73 9.51
CA GLU A 474 15.32 -11.56 8.69
C GLU A 474 13.84 -11.50 9.12
N ARG A 475 13.47 -10.48 9.92
CA ARG A 475 12.07 -10.22 10.35
C ARG A 475 11.44 -11.31 11.21
N GLY A 476 12.28 -12.04 11.93
CA GLY A 476 11.86 -12.98 12.95
C GLY A 476 11.84 -12.36 14.35
N GLY A 477 11.36 -13.17 15.27
CA GLY A 477 11.19 -12.83 16.66
C GLY A 477 11.75 -13.88 17.59
N ILE A 478 12.50 -13.49 18.61
CA ILE A 478 12.87 -14.43 19.68
C ILE A 478 11.69 -14.62 20.62
N VAL A 479 11.29 -15.89 20.76
CA VAL A 479 10.26 -16.31 21.72
C VAL A 479 10.89 -16.47 23.09
N LYS A 480 11.94 -17.30 23.18
CA LYS A 480 12.67 -17.60 24.40
C LYS A 480 14.02 -18.24 24.10
N THR A 481 14.91 -18.19 25.08
CA THR A 481 16.12 -19.00 25.15
C THR A 481 15.94 -20.08 26.22
N ILE A 482 16.53 -21.26 26.00
CA ILE A 482 16.54 -22.36 26.98
C ILE A 482 17.96 -22.91 27.03
N GLY A 483 18.70 -22.65 28.12
CA GLY A 483 20.12 -22.98 28.17
C GLY A 483 20.89 -22.17 27.14
N ASP A 484 21.51 -22.85 26.18
CA ASP A 484 22.24 -22.38 25.00
C ASP A 484 21.40 -22.41 23.71
N SER A 485 20.16 -22.91 23.78
CA SER A 485 19.26 -22.98 22.63
C SER A 485 18.45 -21.70 22.44
N VAL A 486 18.14 -21.38 21.18
CA VAL A 486 17.26 -20.25 20.81
C VAL A 486 16.01 -20.77 20.11
N MET A 487 14.84 -20.31 20.57
CA MET A 487 13.57 -20.49 19.86
C MET A 487 13.16 -19.16 19.21
N ALA A 488 13.10 -19.16 17.88
CA ALA A 488 12.67 -18.02 17.07
C ALA A 488 11.42 -18.36 16.25
N VAL A 489 10.66 -17.33 15.89
CA VAL A 489 9.49 -17.42 15.01
C VAL A 489 9.62 -16.46 13.84
N PHE A 490 9.15 -16.89 12.68
CA PHE A 490 9.15 -16.11 11.45
C PHE A 490 7.76 -16.15 10.81
N TRP A 491 7.42 -15.04 10.15
CA TRP A 491 6.23 -14.94 9.32
C TRP A 491 6.38 -15.75 8.02
N GLU A 492 7.53 -15.66 7.33
CA GLU A 492 7.76 -16.40 6.08
C GLU A 492 8.76 -17.55 6.30
N PRO A 493 8.49 -18.74 5.73
CA PRO A 493 9.46 -19.84 5.73
C PRO A 493 10.80 -19.45 5.13
N VAL A 494 10.78 -18.62 4.07
CA VAL A 494 11.99 -18.12 3.40
C VAL A 494 12.87 -17.28 4.33
N SER A 495 12.27 -16.46 5.20
CA SER A 495 13.01 -15.70 6.21
C SER A 495 13.73 -16.63 7.19
N ALA A 496 13.06 -17.68 7.68
CA ALA A 496 13.67 -18.65 8.58
C ALA A 496 14.86 -19.35 7.91
N LEU A 497 14.73 -19.76 6.64
CA LEU A 497 15.80 -20.38 5.87
C LEU A 497 17.00 -19.45 5.68
N LYS A 498 16.77 -18.18 5.31
CA LYS A 498 17.83 -17.17 5.20
C LYS A 498 18.54 -16.95 6.53
N ALA A 499 17.79 -16.90 7.63
CA ALA A 499 18.35 -16.75 8.97
C ALA A 499 19.26 -17.95 9.32
N VAL A 500 18.78 -19.18 9.12
CA VAL A 500 19.57 -20.39 9.35
C VAL A 500 20.84 -20.40 8.50
N GLN A 501 20.72 -20.06 7.22
CA GLN A 501 21.86 -20.03 6.31
C GLN A 501 22.94 -19.04 6.80
N ARG A 502 22.55 -17.83 7.21
CA ARG A 502 23.50 -16.84 7.76
C ARG A 502 24.08 -17.28 9.12
N ILE A 503 23.27 -17.86 9.99
CA ILE A 503 23.72 -18.40 11.28
C ILE A 503 24.80 -19.45 11.03
N GLN A 504 24.54 -20.42 10.15
CA GLN A 504 25.51 -21.45 9.78
C GLN A 504 26.80 -20.81 9.25
N GLN A 505 26.72 -19.93 8.24
CA GLN A 505 27.89 -19.26 7.66
C GLN A 505 28.79 -18.49 8.64
N ILE A 506 28.26 -18.06 9.79
CA ILE A 506 29.03 -17.34 10.81
C ILE A 506 29.68 -18.30 11.83
N PHE A 507 29.03 -19.43 12.11
CA PHE A 507 29.46 -20.38 13.13
C PHE A 507 30.16 -21.63 12.58
N THR A 508 30.08 -21.90 11.27
CA THR A 508 30.89 -22.87 10.52
C THR A 508 31.99 -22.16 9.76
#